data_AF-A0A832CL08-F1
#
_entry.id   AF-A0A832CL08-F1
#
_cell.length_a   1.000
_cell.length_b   1.000
_cell.length_c   1.000
_cell.angle_alpha   90.00
_cell.angle_beta   90.00
_cell.angle_gamma   90.00
#
_symmetry.space_group_name_H-M   'P 1'
#
loop_
_entity.id
_entity.type
_entity.pdbx_description
1 polymer ?
#
loop_
_entity_poly.entity_id
_entity_poly.type
_entity_poly.pdbx_seq_one_letter_code
_entity_poly.pdbx_strand_id
1 'polypeptide(L)' 'MTNPFSSDPRPAMVELAALIYDRQLSDSAGGNMSVRSGDRIYVTPRFMGARYRWRIRADMISV' A
#
# COMPACT_ATOMS: atom_id res chain seq x y z
N MET A 1 10.64 -0.93 26.14
CA MET A 1 9.56 -1.77 25.56
C MET A 1 9.72 -1.77 24.05
N THR A 2 10.18 -2.88 23.46
CA THR A 2 10.19 -3.08 22.01
C THR A 2 8.80 -3.51 21.56
N ASN A 3 8.14 -2.70 20.75
CA ASN A 3 6.79 -2.97 20.23
C ASN A 3 6.82 -4.24 19.34
N PRO A 4 6.15 -5.35 19.71
CA PRO A 4 6.15 -6.59 18.92
C PRO A 4 5.34 -6.48 17.62
N PHE A 5 4.64 -5.36 17.38
CA PHE A 5 3.92 -5.07 16.15
C PHE A 5 4.75 -4.31 15.10
N SER A 6 6.06 -4.15 15.32
CA SER A 6 7.00 -3.41 14.47
C SER A 6 7.43 -4.19 13.20
N SER A 7 6.54 -4.94 12.57
CA SER A 7 6.82 -5.40 11.21
C SER A 7 6.58 -4.24 10.25
N ASP A 8 7.55 -3.93 9.41
CA ASP A 8 7.37 -3.01 8.28
C ASP A 8 6.11 -3.41 7.49
N PRO A 9 5.09 -2.53 7.38
CA PRO A 9 3.84 -2.90 6.72
C PRO A 9 3.95 -2.89 5.19
N ARG A 10 5.02 -2.33 4.63
CA ARG A 10 5.17 -2.11 3.18
C ARG A 10 5.07 -3.40 2.34
N PRO A 11 5.65 -4.55 2.74
CA PRO A 11 5.48 -5.81 2.00
C PRO A 11 4.01 -6.25 1.90
N ALA A 12 3.28 -6.20 3.03
CA ALA A 12 1.85 -6.56 3.05
C ALA A 12 1.01 -5.56 2.23
N MET A 13 1.35 -4.27 2.25
CA MET A 13 0.69 -3.28 1.40
C MET A 13 0.90 -3.57 -0.09
N VAL A 14 2.10 -3.97 -0.50
CA VAL A 14 2.38 -4.34 -1.91
C VAL A 14 1.55 -5.55 -2.33
N GLU A 15 1.50 -6.59 -1.49
CA GLU A 15 0.69 -7.79 -1.75
C GLU A 15 -0.81 -7.45 -1.86
N LEU A 16 -1.34 -6.69 -0.90
CA LEU A 16 -2.75 -6.29 -0.91
C LEU A 16 -3.10 -5.42 -2.12
N ALA A 17 -2.21 -4.54 -2.57
CA ALA A 17 -2.46 -3.72 -3.74
C ALA A 17 -2.63 -4.59 -5.01
N ALA A 18 -1.78 -5.60 -5.18
CA ALA A 18 -1.91 -6.56 -6.27
C ALA A 18 -3.23 -7.34 -6.18
N LEU A 19 -3.57 -7.86 -4.98
CA LEU A 19 -4.80 -8.62 -4.76
C LEU A 19 -6.06 -7.80 -5.02
N ILE A 20 -6.09 -6.51 -4.65
CA ILE A 20 -7.23 -5.62 -4.89
C ILE A 20 -7.50 -5.49 -6.39
N TYR A 21 -6.45 -5.32 -7.19
CA TYR A 21 -6.57 -5.17 -8.63
C TYR A 21 -6.92 -6.49 -9.33
N ASP A 22 -6.24 -7.58 -8.96
CA ASP A 22 -6.48 -8.91 -9.53
C ASP A 22 -7.90 -9.42 -9.24
N ARG A 23 -8.47 -9.03 -8.09
CA ARG A 23 -9.84 -9.39 -7.68
C ARG A 23 -10.89 -8.38 -8.12
N GLN A 24 -10.53 -7.41 -8.97
CA GLN A 24 -11.45 -6.40 -9.51
C GLN A 24 -12.18 -5.59 -8.43
N LEU A 25 -11.55 -5.41 -7.27
CA LEU A 25 -12.07 -4.60 -6.17
C LEU A 25 -11.73 -3.11 -6.36
N SER A 26 -10.81 -2.82 -7.27
CA SER A 26 -10.56 -1.49 -7.80
C SER A 26 -10.03 -1.59 -9.24
N ASP A 27 -9.77 -0.45 -9.86
CA ASP A 27 -9.44 -0.35 -11.28
C ASP A 27 -8.31 0.68 -11.55
N SER A 28 -8.11 1.02 -12.83
CA SER A 28 -7.12 2.01 -13.25
C SER A 28 -7.60 3.47 -13.13
N ALA A 29 -8.87 3.72 -12.80
CA ALA A 29 -9.40 5.08 -12.67
C ALA A 29 -8.93 5.77 -11.39
N GLY A 30 -8.54 5.01 -10.35
CA GLY A 30 -8.03 5.63 -9.12
C GLY A 30 -7.71 4.66 -7.98
N GLY A 31 -7.87 5.18 -6.76
CA GLY A 31 -7.63 4.45 -5.51
C GLY A 31 -6.29 4.76 -4.85
N ASN A 32 -6.28 4.54 -3.54
CA ASN A 32 -5.12 4.62 -2.65
C ASN A 32 -5.33 3.66 -1.48
N MET A 33 -4.25 3.34 -0.78
CA MET A 33 -4.28 2.57 0.45
C MET A 33 -3.40 3.24 1.49
N SER A 34 -3.83 3.17 2.75
CA SER A 34 -3.03 3.61 3.89
C SER A 34 -3.16 2.63 5.05
N VAL A 35 -2.11 2.57 5.88
CA VAL A 35 -2.11 1.76 7.10
C VAL A 35 -1.37 2.50 8.21
N ARG A 36 -1.92 2.45 9.42
CA ARG A 36 -1.25 2.94 10.63
C ARG A 36 -0.43 1.81 11.22
N SER A 37 0.85 2.04 11.46
CA SER A 37 1.72 1.12 12.20
C SER A 37 2.49 1.91 13.26
N GLY A 38 2.14 1.69 14.54
CA GLY A 38 2.56 2.55 15.63
C GLY A 38 2.12 4.01 15.41
N ASP A 39 3.07 4.93 15.53
CA ASP A 39 2.85 6.38 15.40
C ASP A 39 2.98 6.91 13.96
N ARG A 40 3.09 6.02 12.97
CA ARG A 40 3.31 6.36 11.55
C ARG A 40 2.14 5.93 10.68
N ILE A 41 1.93 6.67 9.59
CA ILE A 41 0.91 6.35 8.57
C ILE A 41 1.62 6.12 7.24
N TYR A 42 1.54 4.90 6.73
CA TYR A 42 2.12 4.54 5.45
C TYR A 42 1.07 4.74 4.36
N VAL A 43 1.43 5.40 3.26
CA VAL A 43 0.50 5.75 2.18
C VAL A 43 1.09 5.39 0.82
N THR A 44 0.29 4.74 -0.02
CA THR A 44 0.64 4.40 -1.41
C THR A 44 0.88 5.65 -2.28
N PRO A 45 1.68 5.56 -3.35
CA PRO A 45 1.96 6.69 -4.22
C PRO A 45 0.68 7.25 -4.88
N ARG A 46 0.69 8.56 -5.13
CA ARG A 46 -0.40 9.25 -5.82
C ARG A 46 -0.60 8.66 -7.22
N PHE A 47 -1.86 8.58 -7.64
CA PHE A 47 -2.26 8.08 -8.96
C PHE A 47 -1.85 6.63 -9.25
N MET A 48 -1.77 5.76 -8.23
CA MET A 48 -1.28 4.40 -8.43
C MET A 48 -2.15 3.54 -9.35
N GLY A 49 -3.48 3.76 -9.37
CA GLY A 49 -4.38 3.09 -10.31
C GLY A 49 -4.02 3.42 -11.76
N ALA A 50 -3.93 4.71 -12.09
CA ALA A 50 -3.68 5.18 -13.45
C ALA A 50 -2.23 4.94 -13.92
N ARG A 51 -1.24 5.13 -13.05
CA ARG A 51 0.18 5.08 -13.43
C ARG A 51 0.81 3.70 -13.31
N TYR A 52 0.34 2.90 -12.35
CA TYR A 52 0.99 1.63 -12.00
C TYR A 52 0.04 0.43 -12.05
N ARG A 53 -1.27 0.64 -12.31
CA ARG A 53 -2.29 -0.42 -12.25
C ARG A 53 -2.15 -1.24 -10.96
N TRP A 54 -2.01 -0.52 -9.85
CA TRP A 54 -1.80 -1.07 -8.50
C TRP A 54 -0.54 -1.91 -8.29
N ARG A 55 0.34 -2.06 -9.29
CA ARG A 55 1.65 -2.73 -9.17
C ARG A 55 2.70 -1.75 -8.62
N ILE A 56 2.72 -1.60 -7.30
CA ILE A 56 3.64 -0.72 -6.58
C ILE A 56 4.79 -1.49 -5.91
N ARG A 57 5.83 -0.78 -5.47
CA ARG A 57 6.96 -1.34 -4.71
C ARG A 57 7.07 -0.66 -3.35
N ALA A 58 7.73 -1.32 -2.40
CA ALA A 58 7.87 -0.82 -1.02
C ALA A 58 8.59 0.55 -0.95
N ASP A 59 9.54 0.82 -1.83
CA ASP A 59 10.28 2.10 -1.93
C ASP A 59 9.40 3.27 -2.43
N MET A 60 8.23 2.97 -2.99
CA MET A 60 7.27 3.98 -3.46
C MET A 60 6.26 4.40 -2.39
N ILE A 61 6.25 3.76 -1.22
CA ILE A 61 5.32 4.03 -0.13
C ILE A 61 5.90 5.12 0.78
N SER A 62 5.14 6.20 0.97
CA SER A 62 5.48 7.29 1.88
C SER A 62 5.07 6.95 3.32
N VAL A 63 5.71 7.58 4.30
CA VAL A 63 5.52 7.37 5.75
C VAL A 63 5.29 8.71 6.45
#